data_AF-A0A1D9ME55-F1
#
_entry.id   AF-A0A1D9ME55-F1
#
_cell.length_a   1.000
_cell.length_b   1.000
_cell.length_c   1.000
_cell.angle_alpha   90.00
_cell.angle_beta   90.00
_cell.angle_gamma   90.00
#
_symmetry.space_group_name_H-M   'P 1'
#
loop_
_entity.id
_entity.type
_entity.pdbx_description
1 polymer ?
#
loop_
_entity_poly.entity_id
_entity_poly.type
_entity_poly.pdbx_seq_one_letter_code
_entity_poly.pdbx_strand_id
1 'polypeptide(L)'
;MRGAAFALLIALAAPAGAAPPRAGLLWAETALPRTLPLQVKTAPGADYYLVLRDASSGADVLGAYLQGGAFFRVLVPPGRYALKFARGPGADWAGEGALFGPATESFALEAPLDFAVTGAARKGGQIVDLRDPGAISVRPVGICQARSPVRDDRLKPSPGVETGPPFTAPAMILRARICD
;
A
#
# COMPACT_ATOMS: atom_id res chain seq x y z
N MET A 1 38.51 43.02 -43.36
CA MET A 1 37.75 42.95 -42.09
C MET A 1 36.55 42.04 -42.32
N ARG A 2 36.62 40.77 -41.90
CA ARG A 2 35.54 39.78 -42.04
C ARG A 2 35.00 39.49 -40.65
N GLY A 3 33.83 40.04 -40.33
CA GLY A 3 33.12 39.75 -39.08
C GLY A 3 32.42 38.40 -39.21
N ALA A 4 32.80 37.44 -38.38
CA ALA A 4 32.11 36.16 -38.26
C ALA A 4 30.93 36.32 -37.30
N ALA A 5 29.72 36.21 -37.83
CA ALA A 5 28.50 36.13 -37.03
C ALA A 5 28.35 34.69 -36.49
N PHE A 6 28.55 34.52 -35.19
CA PHE A 6 28.28 33.27 -34.48
C PHE A 6 26.79 33.22 -34.13
N ALA A 7 26.02 32.45 -34.90
CA ALA A 7 24.63 32.15 -34.58
C ALA A 7 24.58 31.07 -33.49
N LEU A 8 24.19 31.48 -32.27
CA LEU A 8 24.00 30.59 -31.13
C LEU A 8 22.66 29.86 -31.25
N LEU A 9 22.70 28.58 -31.65
CA LEU A 9 21.56 27.67 -31.60
C LEU A 9 21.28 27.28 -30.14
N ILE A 10 20.24 27.86 -29.55
CA ILE A 10 19.69 27.40 -28.26
C ILE A 10 18.85 26.16 -28.55
N ALA A 11 19.40 24.99 -28.24
CA ALA A 11 18.64 23.74 -28.25
C ALA A 11 17.64 23.76 -27.09
N LEU A 12 16.33 23.76 -27.39
CA LEU A 12 15.30 23.49 -26.40
C LEU A 12 15.44 22.03 -25.96
N ALA A 13 16.09 21.81 -24.83
CA ALA A 13 16.01 20.54 -24.12
C ALA A 13 14.59 20.40 -23.57
N ALA A 14 13.72 19.68 -24.28
CA ALA A 14 12.47 19.22 -23.70
C ALA A 14 12.80 18.41 -22.44
N PRO A 15 12.16 18.67 -21.29
CA PRO A 15 12.33 17.79 -20.15
C PRO A 15 11.88 16.41 -20.60
N ALA A 16 12.79 15.45 -20.58
CA ALA A 16 12.42 14.06 -20.74
C ALA A 16 11.49 13.73 -19.56
N GLY A 17 10.18 13.77 -19.80
CA GLY A 17 9.19 13.30 -18.84
C GLY A 17 9.57 11.87 -18.48
N ALA A 18 10.01 11.67 -17.23
CA ALA A 18 10.33 10.34 -16.75
C ALA A 18 9.05 9.52 -16.87
N ALA A 19 9.12 8.33 -17.46
CA ALA A 19 7.97 7.45 -17.49
C ALA A 19 7.48 7.24 -16.05
N PRO A 20 6.16 7.32 -15.79
CA PRO A 20 5.65 7.17 -14.44
C PRO A 20 6.12 5.84 -13.83
N PRO A 21 6.47 5.83 -12.54
CA PRO A 21 7.02 4.66 -11.90
C PRO A 21 5.99 3.54 -11.90
N ARG A 22 6.48 2.32 -11.77
CA ARG A 22 5.59 1.19 -11.53
C ARG A 22 4.79 1.44 -10.26
N ALA A 23 3.47 1.34 -10.36
CA ALA A 23 2.58 1.46 -9.21
C ALA A 23 3.01 0.51 -8.07
N GLY A 24 3.06 1.04 -6.86
CA GLY A 24 3.60 0.34 -5.71
C GLY A 24 4.22 1.25 -4.67
N LEU A 25 4.90 0.60 -3.72
CA LEU A 25 5.71 1.25 -2.71
C LEU A 25 6.94 1.90 -3.36
N LEU A 26 7.13 3.21 -3.17
CA LEU A 26 8.32 3.92 -3.64
C LEU A 26 9.43 3.89 -2.58
N TRP A 27 9.06 4.18 -1.33
CA TRP A 27 10.01 4.22 -0.21
C TRP A 27 9.30 3.90 1.12
N ALA A 28 10.07 3.51 2.12
CA ALA A 28 9.58 3.27 3.48
C ALA A 28 10.69 3.53 4.51
N GLU A 29 10.40 4.40 5.48
CA GLU A 29 11.31 4.83 6.54
C GLU A 29 10.75 4.36 7.89
N THR A 30 10.90 3.06 8.15
CA THR A 30 10.38 2.44 9.37
C THR A 30 11.15 1.19 9.75
N ALA A 31 11.49 1.06 11.04
CA ALA A 31 12.06 -0.15 11.60
C ALA A 31 11.01 -1.21 11.95
N LEU A 32 9.72 -0.83 11.94
CA LEU A 32 8.62 -1.72 12.29
C LEU A 32 8.18 -2.58 11.10
N PRO A 33 7.75 -3.83 11.34
CA PRO A 33 7.36 -4.73 10.27
C PRO A 33 6.03 -4.29 9.63
N ARG A 34 6.06 -4.08 8.32
CA ARG A 34 4.89 -3.76 7.50
C ARG A 34 4.00 -4.99 7.33
N THR A 35 2.98 -5.12 8.16
CA THR A 35 2.17 -6.35 8.26
C THR A 35 0.67 -6.13 8.22
N LEU A 36 0.20 -4.88 8.28
CA LEU A 36 -1.21 -4.53 8.39
C LEU A 36 -1.74 -3.99 7.07
N PRO A 37 -2.94 -4.40 6.61
CA PRO A 37 -3.38 -4.09 5.26
C PRO A 37 -3.86 -2.64 5.10
N LEU A 38 -3.34 -1.94 4.11
CA LEU A 38 -3.94 -0.73 3.56
C LEU A 38 -4.33 -0.99 2.12
N GLN A 39 -5.60 -0.75 1.79
CA GLN A 39 -6.10 -0.77 0.43
C GLN A 39 -6.64 0.61 0.06
N VAL A 40 -6.28 1.09 -1.12
CA VAL A 40 -6.82 2.34 -1.68
C VAL A 40 -7.50 2.02 -3.00
N LYS A 41 -8.71 2.56 -3.19
CA LYS A 41 -9.50 2.43 -4.41
C LYS A 41 -9.66 3.82 -5.01
N THR A 42 -9.31 3.96 -6.28
CA THR A 42 -9.40 5.24 -7.00
C THR A 42 -10.20 5.03 -8.27
N ALA A 43 -10.83 6.11 -8.75
CA ALA A 43 -11.38 6.14 -10.11
C ALA A 43 -10.22 6.22 -11.12
N PRO A 44 -10.40 5.76 -12.37
CA PRO A 44 -9.46 6.07 -13.45
C PRO A 44 -9.43 7.57 -13.74
N GLY A 45 -8.39 8.04 -14.44
CA GLY A 45 -8.27 9.41 -14.94
C GLY A 45 -7.21 10.26 -14.24
N ALA A 46 -6.85 9.94 -12.99
CA ALA A 46 -5.72 10.55 -12.28
C ALA A 46 -4.93 9.49 -11.52
N ASP A 47 -3.63 9.65 -11.48
CA ASP A 47 -2.74 8.87 -10.64
C ASP A 47 -2.53 9.61 -9.31
N TYR A 48 -2.08 8.88 -8.29
CA TYR A 48 -1.97 9.41 -6.93
C TYR A 48 -0.60 9.09 -6.34
N TYR A 49 -0.07 10.03 -5.58
CA TYR A 49 1.02 9.80 -4.65
C TYR A 49 0.47 9.85 -3.23
N LEU A 50 0.67 8.76 -2.49
CA LEU A 50 0.23 8.58 -1.12
C LEU A 50 1.43 8.70 -0.19
N VAL A 51 1.30 9.49 0.87
CA VAL A 51 2.24 9.52 2.01
C VAL A 51 1.49 9.12 3.28
N LEU A 52 2.07 8.20 4.03
CA LEU A 52 1.69 7.92 5.41
C LEU A 52 2.61 8.71 6.34
N ARG A 53 2.00 9.53 7.20
CA ARG A 53 2.68 10.29 8.24
C ARG A 53 2.27 9.77 9.61
N ASP A 54 3.23 9.41 10.44
CA ASP A 54 2.97 9.03 11.82
C ASP A 54 2.31 10.19 12.57
N ALA A 55 1.14 9.94 13.16
CA ALA A 55 0.32 10.98 13.76
C ALA A 55 0.91 11.54 15.06
N SER A 56 1.83 10.82 15.71
CA SER A 56 2.42 11.23 16.99
C SER A 56 3.71 12.03 16.79
N SER A 57 4.59 11.54 15.93
CA SER A 57 5.89 12.16 15.64
C SER A 57 5.87 13.14 14.47
N GLY A 58 4.86 13.06 13.60
CA GLY A 58 4.79 13.84 12.37
C GLY A 58 5.76 13.39 11.28
N ALA A 59 6.48 12.29 11.48
CA ALA A 59 7.44 11.75 10.52
C ALA A 59 6.73 11.00 9.38
N ASP A 60 7.22 11.21 8.16
CA ASP A 60 6.77 10.46 6.98
C ASP A 60 7.39 9.06 7.01
N VAL A 61 6.56 8.01 6.95
CA VAL A 61 7.00 6.61 7.15
C VAL A 61 6.94 5.76 5.90
N LEU A 62 6.11 6.15 4.93
CA LEU A 62 5.93 5.42 3.68
C LEU A 62 5.41 6.35 2.58
N GLY A 63 5.93 6.17 1.37
CA GLY A 63 5.42 6.82 0.16
C GLY A 63 5.15 5.80 -0.93
N ALA A 64 4.06 5.98 -1.66
CA ALA A 64 3.63 5.06 -2.70
C ALA A 64 3.01 5.78 -3.91
N TYR A 65 3.24 5.21 -5.09
CA TYR A 65 2.59 5.62 -6.33
C TYR A 65 1.42 4.68 -6.64
N LEU A 66 0.28 5.28 -6.96
CA LEU A 66 -0.97 4.59 -7.26
C LEU A 66 -1.40 4.98 -8.68
N GLN A 67 -1.51 4.00 -9.55
CA GLN A 67 -2.15 4.20 -10.85
C GLN A 67 -3.68 4.29 -10.68
N GLY A 68 -4.30 5.31 -11.27
CA GLY A 68 -5.74 5.52 -11.26
C GLY A 68 -6.53 4.34 -11.81
N GLY A 69 -7.62 3.96 -11.12
CA GLY A 69 -8.49 2.86 -11.52
C GLY A 69 -7.94 1.46 -11.20
N ALA A 70 -6.68 1.35 -10.79
CA ALA A 70 -6.11 0.10 -10.30
C ALA A 70 -6.37 -0.08 -8.79
N PHE A 71 -6.52 -1.33 -8.34
CA PHE A 71 -6.57 -1.61 -6.91
C PHE A 71 -5.17 -1.54 -6.30
N PHE A 72 -4.94 -0.55 -5.45
CA PHE A 72 -3.69 -0.44 -4.70
C PHE A 72 -3.80 -1.16 -3.36
N ARG A 73 -2.81 -2.00 -3.04
CA ARG A 73 -2.71 -2.70 -1.76
C ARG A 73 -1.26 -2.66 -1.28
N VAL A 74 -1.07 -2.32 -0.02
CA VAL A 74 0.24 -2.31 0.64
C VAL A 74 0.09 -2.77 2.08
N LEU A 75 1.16 -3.31 2.65
CA LEU A 75 1.22 -3.56 4.08
C LEU A 75 1.91 -2.37 4.76
N VAL A 76 1.38 -1.95 5.90
CA VAL A 76 1.88 -0.82 6.69
C VAL A 76 2.25 -1.28 8.09
N PRO A 77 3.11 -0.54 8.81
CA PRO A 77 3.44 -0.89 10.19
C PRO A 77 2.25 -0.66 11.14
N PRO A 78 2.28 -1.24 12.34
CA PRO A 78 1.37 -0.87 13.41
C PRO A 78 1.57 0.59 13.82
N GLY A 79 0.47 1.32 14.02
CA GLY A 79 0.50 2.72 14.41
C GLY A 79 -0.75 3.48 13.99
N ARG A 80 -0.70 4.79 14.21
CA ARG A 80 -1.76 5.73 13.82
C ARG A 80 -1.20 6.72 12.82
N TYR A 81 -1.80 6.78 11.62
CA TYR A 81 -1.22 7.51 10.49
C TYR A 81 -2.19 8.50 9.87
N ALA A 82 -1.73 9.73 9.64
CA ALA A 82 -2.37 10.65 8.74
C ALA A 82 -2.01 10.28 7.30
N LEU A 83 -3.01 10.18 6.42
CA LEU A 83 -2.81 9.87 5.00
C LEU A 83 -2.93 11.16 4.20
N LYS A 84 -1.90 11.44 3.40
CA LYS A 84 -1.85 12.58 2.48
C LYS A 84 -1.77 12.07 1.05
N PHE A 85 -2.52 12.71 0.18
CA PHE A 85 -2.59 12.40 -1.23
C PHE A 85 -2.20 13.62 -2.05
N ALA A 86 -1.42 13.40 -3.09
CA ALA A 86 -1.31 14.28 -4.23
C ALA A 86 -1.86 13.53 -5.44
N ARG A 87 -2.56 14.21 -6.35
CA ARG A 87 -3.08 13.61 -7.58
C ARG A 87 -2.89 14.50 -8.80
N GLY A 88 -2.81 13.87 -9.96
CA GLY A 88 -2.73 14.53 -11.25
C GLY A 88 -2.65 13.52 -12.40
N PRO A 89 -2.49 13.98 -13.65
CA PRO A 89 -2.28 13.10 -14.78
C PRO A 89 -1.00 12.27 -14.59
N GLY A 90 -1.06 10.95 -14.77
CA GLY A 90 0.11 10.09 -14.57
C GLY A 90 1.31 10.43 -15.47
N ALA A 91 1.04 10.99 -16.66
CA ALA A 91 2.07 11.48 -17.58
C ALA A 91 2.88 12.68 -17.02
N ASP A 92 2.33 13.40 -16.04
CA ASP A 92 2.94 14.58 -15.44
C ASP A 92 3.76 14.23 -14.18
N TRP A 93 3.83 12.94 -13.81
CA TRP A 93 4.64 12.51 -12.69
C TRP A 93 6.12 12.84 -12.90
N ALA A 94 6.68 13.63 -11.98
CA ALA A 94 8.05 14.14 -12.00
C ALA A 94 8.83 13.78 -10.72
N GLY A 95 8.41 12.75 -9.99
CA GLY A 95 9.02 12.30 -8.74
C GLY A 95 8.45 12.96 -7.49
N GLU A 96 8.90 12.53 -6.32
CA GLU A 96 8.32 12.89 -5.01
C GLU A 96 8.46 14.38 -4.66
N GLY A 97 9.47 15.07 -5.23
CA GLY A 97 9.70 16.50 -5.00
C GLY A 97 8.85 17.42 -5.87
N ALA A 98 8.52 17.01 -7.10
CA ALA A 98 7.76 17.81 -8.07
C ALA A 98 6.33 17.28 -8.33
N LEU A 99 6.04 16.07 -7.86
CA LEU A 99 4.74 15.39 -7.92
C LEU A 99 4.21 15.34 -9.36
N PHE A 100 2.98 15.82 -9.58
CA PHE A 100 2.34 15.87 -10.90
C PHE A 100 2.46 17.27 -11.53
N GLY A 101 3.50 18.02 -11.16
CA GLY A 101 3.73 19.38 -11.65
C GLY A 101 2.81 20.44 -11.03
N PRO A 102 2.70 21.64 -11.65
CA PRO A 102 1.99 22.79 -11.09
C PRO A 102 0.48 22.58 -10.87
N ALA A 103 -0.12 21.62 -11.58
CA ALA A 103 -1.54 21.29 -11.46
C ALA A 103 -1.80 20.20 -10.39
N THR A 104 -0.79 19.84 -9.58
CA THR A 104 -0.95 18.84 -8.52
C THR A 104 -2.03 19.26 -7.53
N GLU A 105 -3.05 18.43 -7.39
CA GLU A 105 -4.08 18.60 -6.36
C GLU A 105 -3.69 17.79 -5.12
N SER A 106 -3.61 18.45 -3.96
CA SER A 106 -3.25 17.81 -2.70
C SER A 106 -4.39 17.82 -1.70
N PHE A 107 -4.59 16.73 -0.97
CA PHE A 107 -5.56 16.62 0.10
C PHE A 107 -5.11 15.60 1.15
N ALA A 108 -5.77 15.60 2.31
CA ALA A 108 -5.52 14.65 3.39
C ALA A 108 -6.84 14.10 3.90
N LEU A 109 -6.79 12.92 4.53
CA LEU A 109 -7.92 12.44 5.32
C LEU A 109 -8.08 13.30 6.56
N GLU A 110 -9.33 13.57 6.94
CA GLU A 110 -9.65 14.41 8.12
C GLU A 110 -9.14 13.78 9.42
N ALA A 111 -9.29 12.46 9.56
CA ALA A 111 -8.89 11.73 10.75
C ALA A 111 -7.72 10.77 10.44
N PRO A 112 -6.72 10.68 11.33
CA PRO A 112 -5.72 9.64 11.27
C PRO A 112 -6.35 8.25 11.39
N LEU A 113 -5.74 7.27 10.71
CA LEU A 113 -6.20 5.90 10.65
C LEU A 113 -5.38 5.01 11.57
N ASP A 114 -6.06 4.11 12.28
CA ASP A 114 -5.44 3.14 13.18
C ASP A 114 -5.18 1.81 12.47
N PHE A 115 -3.96 1.30 12.67
CA PHE A 115 -3.51 -0.01 12.22
C PHE A 115 -2.92 -0.74 13.42
N ALA A 116 -3.61 -1.79 13.87
CA ALA A 116 -3.19 -2.55 15.03
C ALA A 116 -3.47 -4.05 14.86
N VAL A 117 -2.73 -4.86 15.61
CA VAL A 117 -3.12 -6.25 15.87
C VAL A 117 -4.06 -6.25 17.07
N THR A 118 -5.26 -6.79 16.92
CA THR A 118 -6.26 -6.91 17.99
C THR A 118 -6.58 -8.36 18.31
N GLY A 119 -6.90 -8.63 19.58
CA GLY A 119 -7.25 -9.98 20.06
C GLY A 119 -6.14 -11.02 19.82
N ALA A 120 -6.55 -12.26 19.56
CA ALA A 120 -5.63 -13.40 19.51
C ALA A 120 -4.76 -13.46 18.24
N ALA A 121 -5.15 -12.82 17.12
CA ALA A 121 -4.36 -12.74 15.88
C ALA A 121 -5.02 -11.90 14.75
N ARG A 122 -5.83 -10.88 15.04
CA ARG A 122 -6.47 -10.08 13.98
C ARG A 122 -5.57 -8.93 13.59
N LYS A 123 -5.07 -8.94 12.35
CA LYS A 123 -4.34 -7.81 11.76
C LYS A 123 -5.34 -6.81 11.20
N GLY A 124 -5.59 -5.72 11.92
CA GLY A 124 -6.50 -4.66 11.54
C GLY A 124 -5.85 -3.62 10.64
N GLY A 125 -6.55 -3.25 9.58
CA GLY A 125 -6.15 -2.22 8.65
C GLY A 125 -7.36 -1.55 8.00
N GLN A 126 -7.15 -0.89 6.86
CA GLN A 126 -8.13 0.06 6.33
C GLN A 126 -8.30 -0.04 4.82
N ILE A 127 -9.53 0.20 4.35
CA ILE A 127 -9.87 0.45 2.96
C ILE A 127 -10.27 1.92 2.83
N VAL A 128 -9.53 2.67 2.01
CA VAL A 128 -9.85 4.04 1.63
C VAL A 128 -10.43 4.01 0.21
N ASP A 129 -11.63 4.54 0.04
CA ASP A 129 -12.31 4.65 -1.24
C ASP A 129 -12.39 6.10 -1.68
N LEU A 130 -11.73 6.41 -2.79
CA LEU A 130 -11.60 7.72 -3.43
C LEU A 130 -12.24 7.72 -4.84
N ARG A 131 -13.11 6.75 -5.13
CA ARG A 131 -13.76 6.65 -6.45
C ARG A 131 -14.82 7.72 -6.68
N ASP A 132 -15.39 8.25 -5.62
CA ASP A 132 -16.30 9.40 -5.67
C ASP A 132 -15.51 10.69 -5.41
N PRO A 133 -15.41 11.61 -6.38
CA PRO A 133 -14.68 12.87 -6.21
C PRO A 133 -15.21 13.76 -5.08
N GLY A 134 -16.48 13.61 -4.69
CA GLY A 134 -17.12 14.41 -3.63
C GLY A 134 -17.17 13.71 -2.27
N ALA A 135 -16.78 12.44 -2.19
CA ALA A 135 -16.90 11.65 -0.97
C ALA A 135 -15.72 10.70 -0.78
N ILE A 136 -15.03 10.89 0.35
CA ILE A 136 -14.02 9.93 0.81
C ILE A 136 -14.68 9.00 1.83
N SER A 137 -14.62 7.69 1.58
CA SER A 137 -15.08 6.71 2.56
C SER A 137 -13.93 5.85 3.07
N VAL A 138 -13.91 5.63 4.38
CA VAL A 138 -12.93 4.77 5.05
C VAL A 138 -13.69 3.69 5.79
N ARG A 139 -13.24 2.44 5.64
CA ARG A 139 -13.77 1.31 6.40
C ARG A 139 -12.67 0.37 6.87
N PRO A 140 -12.85 -0.27 8.04
CA PRO A 140 -11.90 -1.26 8.54
C PRO A 140 -11.86 -2.50 7.64
N VAL A 141 -10.73 -3.19 7.64
CA VAL A 141 -10.56 -4.54 7.08
C VAL A 141 -9.63 -5.34 7.99
N GLY A 142 -9.96 -6.62 8.21
CA GLY A 142 -9.15 -7.52 9.03
C GLY A 142 -8.53 -8.66 8.22
N ILE A 143 -7.34 -9.09 8.63
CA ILE A 143 -6.82 -10.43 8.31
C ILE A 143 -6.78 -11.22 9.62
N CYS A 144 -7.65 -12.21 9.73
CA CYS A 144 -7.74 -13.09 10.89
C CYS A 144 -6.88 -14.33 10.68
N GLN A 145 -6.03 -14.63 11.65
CA GLN A 145 -5.22 -15.85 11.62
C GLN A 145 -5.78 -16.87 12.62
N ALA A 146 -6.00 -18.10 12.15
CA ALA A 146 -6.45 -19.21 12.97
C ALA A 146 -5.44 -20.36 12.89
N ARG A 147 -5.18 -21.01 14.02
CA ARG A 147 -4.42 -22.27 14.04
C ARG A 147 -5.33 -23.39 13.56
N SER A 148 -4.87 -24.18 12.63
CA SER A 148 -5.56 -25.38 12.16
C SER A 148 -4.57 -26.55 12.15
N PRO A 149 -5.00 -27.77 12.51
CA PRO A 149 -4.14 -28.94 12.39
C PRO A 149 -3.77 -29.14 10.91
N VAL A 150 -2.54 -29.56 10.66
CA VAL A 150 -2.11 -30.07 9.35
C VAL A 150 -2.96 -31.31 9.07
N ARG A 151 -3.73 -31.27 7.98
CA ARG A 151 -4.45 -32.45 7.51
C ARG A 151 -3.51 -33.20 6.57
N ASP A 152 -3.03 -34.37 7.00
CA ASP A 152 -2.33 -35.29 6.11
C ASP A 152 -3.36 -36.23 5.49
N ASP A 153 -3.77 -35.93 4.25
CA ASP A 153 -4.76 -36.72 3.52
C ASP A 153 -4.23 -38.11 3.11
N ARG A 154 -2.94 -38.43 3.39
CA ARG A 154 -2.34 -39.75 3.16
C ARG A 154 -2.51 -40.70 4.34
N LEU A 155 -2.92 -40.22 5.52
CA LEU A 155 -3.30 -41.07 6.65
C LEU A 155 -4.70 -41.66 6.40
N LYS A 156 -4.80 -42.68 5.54
CA LYS A 156 -5.94 -43.60 5.60
C LYS A 156 -5.72 -44.53 6.80
N PRO A 157 -6.72 -44.73 7.69
CA PRO A 157 -6.62 -45.77 8.70
C PRO A 157 -6.45 -47.12 7.99
N SER A 158 -5.37 -47.84 8.29
CA SER A 158 -5.25 -49.23 7.87
C SER A 158 -6.35 -50.03 8.58
N PRO A 159 -7.14 -50.85 7.85
CA PRO A 159 -8.15 -51.69 8.50
C PRO A 159 -7.48 -52.66 9.47
N GLY A 160 -7.91 -52.67 10.74
CA GLY A 160 -7.53 -53.70 11.71
C GLY A 160 -6.44 -53.36 12.73
N VAL A 161 -6.06 -52.09 12.94
CA VAL A 161 -5.14 -51.71 14.03
C VAL A 161 -5.92 -51.06 15.18
N GLU A 162 -6.29 -51.87 16.18
CA GLU A 162 -6.64 -51.40 17.53
C GLU A 162 -5.39 -51.32 18.40
N THR A 163 -4.68 -50.20 18.35
CA THR A 163 -3.93 -49.67 19.49
C THR A 163 -3.98 -48.15 19.38
N GLY A 164 -4.66 -47.49 20.31
CA GLY A 164 -4.68 -46.03 20.35
C GLY A 164 -3.24 -45.53 20.59
N PRO A 165 -2.65 -44.72 19.70
CA PRO A 165 -1.31 -44.21 19.95
C PRO A 165 -1.33 -43.26 21.17
N PRO A 166 -0.19 -43.01 21.85
CA PRO A 166 -0.11 -41.88 22.75
C PRO A 166 -0.58 -40.63 22.00
N PHE A 167 -1.34 -39.76 22.68
CA PHE A 167 -1.84 -38.52 22.07
C PHE A 167 -0.65 -37.68 21.60
N THR A 168 -0.34 -37.77 20.31
CA THR A 168 0.61 -36.88 19.66
C THR A 168 -0.19 -35.69 19.16
N ALA A 169 0.03 -34.52 19.77
CA ALA A 169 -0.61 -33.30 19.32
C ALA A 169 -0.29 -33.10 17.82
N PRO A 170 -1.30 -32.82 16.96
CA PRO A 170 -1.06 -32.65 15.55
C PRO A 170 -0.17 -31.43 15.30
N ALA A 171 0.69 -31.50 14.28
CA ALA A 171 1.37 -30.32 13.79
C ALA A 171 0.33 -29.25 13.43
N MET A 172 0.55 -28.01 13.87
CA MET A 172 -0.38 -26.90 13.65
C MET A 172 0.15 -25.98 12.55
N ILE A 173 -0.73 -25.52 11.67
CA ILE A 173 -0.46 -24.47 10.67
C ILE A 173 -1.30 -23.23 10.94
N LEU A 174 -0.75 -22.07 10.60
CA LEU A 174 -1.45 -20.80 10.67
C LEU A 174 -2.15 -20.53 9.33
N ARG A 175 -3.48 -20.43 9.35
CA ARG A 175 -4.28 -20.07 8.18
C ARG A 175 -4.79 -18.64 8.32
N ALA A 176 -4.55 -17.81 7.32
CA ALA A 176 -5.02 -16.44 7.28
C ALA A 176 -6.25 -16.31 6.34
N ARG A 177 -7.26 -15.55 6.76
CA ARG A 177 -8.43 -15.19 5.94
C ARG A 177 -8.81 -13.73 6.16
N ILE A 178 -9.45 -13.12 5.17
CA ILE A 178 -10.08 -11.80 5.33
C ILE A 178 -11.27 -11.95 6.28
N CYS A 179 -11.43 -10.99 7.18
CA CYS A 179 -12.53 -10.93 8.13
C CYS A 179 -13.00 -9.48 8.30
N ASP A 180 -14.31 -9.33 8.51
CA ASP A 180 -14.96 -8.06 8.84
C ASP A 180 -14.93 -7.78 10.34
#